data_AF-A0A7V8WYD2-F1
#
_entry.id   AF-A0A7V8WYD2-F1
#
_cell.length_a   1.000
_cell.length_b   1.000
_cell.length_c   1.000
_cell.angle_alpha   90.00
_cell.angle_beta   90.00
_cell.angle_gamma   90.00
#
_symmetry.space_group_name_H-M   'P 1'
#
loop_
_entity.id
_entity.type
_entity.pdbx_description
1 polymer ?
#
loop_
_entity_poly.entity_id
_entity_poly.type
_entity_poly.pdbx_seq_one_letter_code
_entity_poly.pdbx_strand_id
1 'polypeptide(L)' 'MVLGPGQDAEPFLCRLRETWEAARPHEVTFSAGVALVGTDPSAALLGADHALYRAKADGRDRWLWAPRTEDS' A
#
# COMPACT_ATOMS: atom_id res chain seq x y z
N MET A 1 3.29 3.24 -8.38
CA MET A 1 2.78 4.16 -7.35
C MET A 1 1.46 4.74 -7.83
N VAL A 2 0.44 4.77 -6.98
CA VAL A 2 -0.88 5.35 -7.28
C VAL A 2 -1.14 6.42 -6.23
N LEU A 3 -1.59 7.59 -6.65
CA LEU A 3 -2.07 8.65 -5.76
C LEU A 3 -3.59 8.70 -5.88
N GLY A 4 -4.28 8.70 -4.76
CA GLY A 4 -5.74 8.72 -4.70
C GLY A 4 -6.24 9.78 -3.72
N PRO A 5 -7.45 10.32 -3.93
CA PRO A 5 -8.07 11.20 -2.96
C PRO A 5 -8.49 10.43 -1.71
N GLY A 6 -8.29 11.02 -0.53
CA GLY A 6 -8.81 10.52 0.74
C GLY A 6 -7.78 9.86 1.66
N GLN A 7 -8.22 9.54 2.87
CA GLN A 7 -7.39 8.93 3.92
C GLN A 7 -7.53 7.41 3.98
N ASP A 8 -8.31 6.80 3.08
CA ASP A 8 -8.61 5.39 3.08
C ASP A 8 -8.26 4.74 1.73
N ALA A 9 -7.23 3.89 1.75
CA ALA A 9 -6.77 3.13 0.59
C ALA A 9 -7.46 1.76 0.47
N GLU A 10 -8.19 1.32 1.50
CA GLU A 10 -8.77 -0.02 1.58
C GLU A 10 -9.71 -0.33 0.40
N PRO A 11 -10.70 0.53 0.06
CA PRO A 11 -11.64 0.22 -1.02
C PRO A 11 -10.94 0.10 -2.38
N PHE A 12 -9.86 0.86 -2.59
CA PHE A 12 -9.07 0.75 -3.82
C PHE A 12 -8.29 -0.56 -3.86
N LEU A 13 -7.62 -0.94 -2.77
CA LEU A 13 -6.82 -2.17 -2.70
C LEU A 13 -7.68 -3.43 -2.81
N CYS A 14 -8.87 -3.44 -2.20
CA CYS A 14 -9.83 -4.54 -2.38
C CYS A 14 -10.28 -4.69 -3.84
N ARG A 15 -10.69 -3.60 -4.49
CA ARG A 15 -11.06 -3.66 -5.92
C ARG A 15 -9.91 -4.10 -6.81
N LEU A 16 -8.69 -3.64 -6.52
CA LEU A 16 -7.50 -4.04 -7.25
C LEU A 16 -7.25 -5.55 -7.08
N ARG A 17 -7.42 -6.09 -5.87
CA ARG A 17 -7.30 -7.52 -5.58
C ARG A 17 -8.31 -8.34 -6.36
N GLU A 18 -9.59 -7.99 -6.29
CA GLU A 18 -10.65 -8.70 -7.02
C GLU A 18 -10.39 -8.70 -8.53
N THR A 19 -10.00 -7.54 -9.07
CA THR A 19 -9.70 -7.41 -10.50
C THR A 19 -8.47 -8.23 -10.90
N TRP A 20 -7.43 -8.23 -10.06
CA TRP A 20 -6.22 -8.99 -10.28
C TRP A 20 -6.48 -10.50 -10.23
N GLU A 21 -7.23 -10.96 -9.23
CA GLU A 21 -7.61 -12.38 -9.07
C GLU A 21 -8.44 -12.89 -10.24
N ALA A 22 -9.33 -12.06 -10.79
CA ALA A 22 -10.13 -12.40 -11.97
C ALA A 22 -9.30 -12.46 -13.27
N ALA A 23 -8.20 -11.72 -13.36
CA ALA A 23 -7.41 -11.58 -14.59
C ALA A 23 -6.10 -12.38 -14.59
N ARG A 24 -5.59 -12.80 -13.42
CA ARG A 24 -4.25 -13.41 -13.30
C ARG A 24 -4.20 -14.80 -13.98
N PRO A 25 -3.19 -15.07 -14.83
CA PRO A 25 -3.02 -16.37 -15.46
C PRO A 25 -2.50 -17.45 -14.49
N HIS A 26 -1.93 -17.03 -13.35
CA HIS A 26 -1.38 -17.89 -12.31
C HIS A 26 -1.76 -17.33 -10.94
N GLU A 27 -1.72 -18.18 -9.90
CA GLU A 27 -2.05 -17.81 -8.51
C GLU A 27 -0.95 -16.94 -7.89
N VAL A 28 -0.79 -15.74 -8.43
CA VAL A 28 0.16 -14.72 -7.97
C VAL A 28 -0.58 -13.69 -7.16
N THR A 29 -0.09 -13.44 -5.95
CA THR A 29 -0.59 -12.43 -5.03
C THR A 29 0.26 -11.16 -5.11
N PHE A 30 -0.21 -10.08 -4.50
CA PHE A 30 0.59 -8.86 -4.34
C PHE A 30 0.55 -8.38 -2.89
N SER A 31 1.53 -7.56 -2.54
CA SER A 31 1.55 -6.82 -1.28
C SER A 31 1.66 -5.34 -1.60
N ALA A 32 1.15 -4.49 -0.71
CA ALA A 32 1.23 -3.04 -0.88
C ALA A 32 1.68 -2.35 0.41
N GLY A 33 2.32 -1.20 0.25
CA GLY A 33 2.56 -0.28 1.35
C GLY A 33 1.80 1.01 1.08
N VAL A 34 1.17 1.55 2.11
CA VAL A 34 0.29 2.72 2.02
C VAL A 34 0.82 3.80 2.93
N ALA A 35 0.86 5.05 2.46
CA ALA A 35 1.20 6.20 3.29
C ALA A 35 0.28 7.36 2.98
N LEU A 36 -0.01 8.19 3.99
CA LEU A 36 -0.64 9.48 3.78
C LEU A 36 0.40 10.46 3.24
N VAL A 37 0.04 11.18 2.18
CA VAL A 37 0.89 12.24 1.64
C VAL A 37 0.69 13.50 2.49
N GLY A 38 1.73 13.86 3.25
CA GLY A 38 1.80 15.11 3.99
C GLY A 38 2.49 16.22 3.20
N THR A 39 3.12 17.15 3.93
CA THR A 39 3.90 18.27 3.36
C THR A 39 5.19 17.82 2.68
N ASP A 40 5.75 16.67 3.07
CA ASP A 40 6.90 16.04 2.41
C ASP A 40 6.49 14.75 1.65
N PRO A 41 6.34 14.83 0.31
CA PRO A 41 6.06 13.67 -0.53
C PRO A 41 7.16 12.60 -0.51
N SER A 42 8.42 12.97 -0.25
CA SER A 42 9.54 12.04 -0.22
C SER A 42 9.46 11.14 1.01
N ALA A 43 9.12 11.72 2.17
CA ALA A 43 8.85 10.97 3.39
C ALA A 43 7.67 10.00 3.21
N ALA A 44 6.59 10.43 2.54
CA ALA A 44 5.45 9.56 2.26
C ALA A 44 5.82 8.37 1.37
N LEU A 45 6.63 8.62 0.32
CA LEU A 45 7.13 7.56 -0.56
C LEU A 45 8.00 6.56 0.19
N LEU A 46 8.95 7.03 1.00
CA LEU A 46 9.81 6.18 1.80
C LEU A 46 8.99 5.37 2.83
N GLY A 47 8.00 6.00 3.46
CA GLY A 47 7.09 5.33 4.38
C GLY A 47 6.30 4.21 3.71
N ALA A 48 5.73 4.47 2.53
CA ALA A 48 5.03 3.46 1.75
C ALA A 48 5.96 2.31 1.33
N ASP A 49 7.19 2.60 0.91
CA ASP A 49 8.15 1.56 0.54
C ASP A 49 8.53 0.68 1.73
N HIS A 50 8.81 1.27 2.89
CA HIS A 50 9.08 0.52 4.13
C HIS A 50 7.88 -0.35 4.55
N ALA A 51 6.66 0.18 4.45
CA ALA A 51 5.45 -0.58 4.75
C ALA A 51 5.27 -1.77 3.79
N LEU A 52 5.58 -1.60 2.50
CA LEU A 52 5.57 -2.69 1.51
C LEU A 52 6.57 -3.78 1.85
N TYR A 53 7.80 -3.40 2.21
CA TYR A 53 8.82 -4.39 2.60
C TYR A 53 8.43 -5.15 3.87
N ARG A 54 7.83 -4.49 4.86
CA ARG A 54 7.26 -5.17 6.03
C ARG A 54 6.13 -6.12 5.65
N ALA A 55 5.21 -5.70 4.80
CA ALA A 55 4.11 -6.54 4.34
C ALA A 55 4.63 -7.83 3.67
N LYS A 56 5.72 -7.72 2.89
CA LYS A 56 6.40 -8.87 2.30
C LYS A 56 7.08 -9.76 3.34
N ALA A 57 7.72 -9.17 4.35
CA ALA A 57 8.40 -9.91 5.41
C ALA A 57 7.42 -10.66 6.33
N ASP A 58 6.26 -10.07 6.62
CA ASP A 58 5.28 -10.61 7.58
C ASP A 58 4.39 -11.73 7.01
N GLY A 59 4.68 -12.21 5.79
CA GLY A 59 3.96 -13.32 5.15
C GLY A 59 3.33 -13.00 3.81
N ARG A 60 3.56 -11.80 3.25
CA ARG A 60 3.05 -11.37 1.94
C ARG A 60 1.52 -11.31 1.89
N ASP A 61 1.00 -11.12 0.68
CA ASP A 61 -0.42 -11.05 0.31
C ASP A 61 -1.27 -10.09 1.18
N ARG A 62 -0.64 -9.04 1.68
CA ARG A 62 -1.26 -8.06 2.57
C ARG A 62 -0.78 -6.66 2.24
N TRP A 63 -1.49 -5.69 2.77
CA TRP A 63 -1.05 -4.31 2.74
C TRP A 63 -0.89 -3.78 4.15
N LEU A 64 0.12 -2.93 4.33
CA LEU A 64 0.39 -2.27 5.60
C LEU A 64 0.42 -0.76 5.40
N TRP A 65 -0.05 -0.05 6.41
CA TRP A 65 0.10 1.40 6.50
C TRP A 65 1.46 1.75 7.09
N ALA A 66 2.10 2.76 6.50
CA ALA A 66 3.21 3.46 7.11
C ALA A 66 2.72 4.09 8.42
N PRO A 67 3.58 4.16 9.46
CA PRO A 67 3.26 4.92 10.66
C PRO A 67 2.91 6.35 10.28
N ARG A 68 1.92 6.93 10.96
CA ARG A 68 1.64 8.36 10.80
C ARG A 68 2.81 9.12 11.40
N THR A 69 3.59 9.80 10.56
CA THR A 69 4.56 10.79 11.04
C THR A 69 3.74 11.94 11.63
N GLU A 70 3.73 12.05 12.95
CA GLU A 70 3.23 13.27 13.60
C GLU A 70 4.30 14.35 13.39
N ASP A 71 3.91 15.44 12.74
CA ASP A 71 4.73 16.64 12.60
C ASP A 71 5.24 17.02 14.00
N SER A 72 6.56 16.88 14.21
CA SER A 72 7.27 17.42 15.38
C SER A 72 7.74 18.84 15.09
#